data_AF-A0A317PFM6-F1
#
_entry.id   AF-A0A317PFM6-F1
#
_cell.length_a   1.000
_cell.length_b   1.000
_cell.length_c   1.000
_cell.angle_alpha   90.00
_cell.angle_beta   90.00
_cell.angle_gamma   90.00
#
_symmetry.space_group_name_H-M   'P 1'
#
loop_
_entity.id
_entity.type
_entity.pdbx_description
1 polymer ?
#
loop_
_entity_poly.entity_id
_entity_poly.type
_entity_poly.pdbx_seq_one_letter_code
_entity_poly.pdbx_strand_id
1 'polypeptide(L)' 'MLFDDDRPKPKPVHEIGCDLTLLSAGELSQRIDLLKVEIERLDSERQAKTASRGAAEGFFRQK' A
#
# COMPACT_ATOMS: atom_id res chain seq x y z
N MET A 1 25.21 18.24 -4.07
CA MET A 1 24.79 18.13 -2.65
C MET A 1 24.35 16.70 -2.42
N LEU A 2 25.08 15.94 -1.60
CA LEU A 2 25.05 14.47 -1.60
C LEU A 2 24.82 13.86 -0.20
N PHE A 3 24.09 14.55 0.69
CA PHE A 3 23.97 14.13 2.10
C PHE A 3 22.58 14.45 2.69
N ASP A 4 21.50 13.95 2.09
CA ASP A 4 20.17 14.05 2.72
C ASP A 4 19.40 12.72 2.78
N ASP A 5 20.00 11.62 2.32
CA ASP A 5 19.36 10.28 2.28
C ASP A 5 19.68 9.42 3.53
N ASP A 6 20.58 9.88 4.41
CA ASP A 6 21.08 9.08 5.56
C ASP A 6 20.30 9.33 6.86
N ARG A 7 19.03 9.74 6.75
CA ARG A 7 18.14 9.89 7.90
C ARG A 7 17.48 8.54 8.20
N PRO A 8 17.52 8.04 9.45
CA PRO A 8 16.86 6.79 9.79
C PRO A 8 15.37 6.92 9.47
N LYS A 9 14.89 6.09 8.53
CA LYS A 9 13.49 6.09 8.15
C LYS A 9 12.66 5.77 9.40
N PRO A 10 11.60 6.56 9.69
CA PRO A 10 10.75 6.29 10.83
C PRO A 10 10.25 4.85 10.74
N LYS A 11 10.34 4.12 11.86
CA LYS A 11 9.87 2.74 11.91
C LYS A 11 8.39 2.73 11.52
N PRO A 12 7.96 1.81 10.65
CA PRO A 12 6.56 1.71 10.28
C PRO A 12 5.72 1.49 11.54
N VAL A 13 4.60 2.20 11.64
CA VAL A 13 3.67 2.13 12.79
C VAL A 13 3.12 0.71 12.97
N HIS A 14 3.10 -0.07 11.89
CA HIS A 14 2.68 -1.46 11.85
C HIS A 14 3.51 -2.25 10.83
N GLU A 15 3.86 -3.49 11.18
CA GLU A 15 4.56 -4.45 10.30
C GLU A 15 3.68 -5.70 10.12
N ILE A 16 3.59 -6.19 8.87
CA ILE A 16 2.78 -7.37 8.53
C ILE A 16 3.40 -8.61 9.19
N GLY A 17 2.58 -9.36 9.92
CA GLY A 17 3.03 -10.57 10.61
C GLY A 17 3.79 -10.30 11.90
N CYS A 18 3.77 -9.07 12.44
CA CYS A 18 4.35 -8.79 13.75
C CYS A 18 3.64 -9.55 14.87
N ASP A 19 4.36 -9.79 15.97
CA ASP A 19 3.76 -10.33 17.18
C ASP A 19 2.65 -9.42 17.72
N LEU A 20 1.56 -10.03 18.17
CA LEU A 20 0.36 -9.32 18.65
C LEU A 20 0.12 -9.51 20.15
N THR A 21 0.97 -10.27 20.86
CA THR A 21 0.71 -10.70 22.24
C THR A 21 0.59 -9.52 23.22
N LEU A 22 1.29 -8.42 22.94
CA LEU A 22 1.28 -7.22 23.79
C LEU A 22 0.27 -6.15 23.35
N LEU A 23 -0.52 -6.39 22.30
CA LEU A 23 -1.47 -5.41 21.77
C LEU A 23 -2.84 -5.57 22.41
N SER A 24 -3.43 -4.44 22.79
CA SER A 24 -4.83 -4.37 23.19
C SER A 24 -5.77 -4.51 22.00
N ALA A 25 -7.04 -4.82 22.28
CA ALA A 25 -8.08 -4.87 21.26
C ALA A 25 -8.24 -3.54 20.50
N GLY A 26 -8.09 -2.40 21.20
CA GLY A 26 -8.17 -1.07 20.58
C GLY A 26 -7.03 -0.79 19.60
N GLU A 27 -5.80 -1.17 19.97
CA GLU A 27 -4.63 -1.05 19.08
C GLU A 27 -4.77 -1.96 17.85
N LEU A 28 -5.31 -3.17 18.03
CA LEU A 28 -5.62 -4.06 16.91
C LEU A 28 -6.68 -3.44 15.99
N SER A 29 -7.76 -2.86 16.52
CA SER A 29 -8.76 -2.16 15.72
C SER A 29 -8.15 -1.02 14.89
N GLN A 30 -7.34 -0.16 15.51
CA GLN A 30 -6.67 0.95 14.82
C GLN A 30 -5.76 0.46 13.69
N ARG A 31 -4.99 -0.61 13.92
CA ARG A 31 -4.13 -1.21 12.89
C ARG A 31 -4.93 -1.81 11.74
N ILE A 32 -6.02 -2.51 12.04
CA ILE A 32 -6.91 -3.07 11.03
C ILE A 32 -7.48 -1.97 10.14
N ASP A 33 -7.91 -0.85 10.72
CA ASP A 33 -8.48 0.26 9.95
C ASP A 33 -7.45 0.90 9.02
N LEU A 34 -6.21 1.08 9.49
CA LEU A 34 -5.10 1.56 8.64
C LEU A 34 -4.83 0.62 7.46
N LEU A 35 -4.81 -0.69 7.71
CA LEU A 35 -4.59 -1.69 6.67
C LEU A 35 -5.72 -1.73 5.63
N LYS A 36 -6.97 -1.57 6.06
CA LYS A 36 -8.12 -1.51 5.14
C LYS A 36 -8.03 -0.32 4.21
N VAL A 37 -7.70 0.87 4.73
CA VAL A 37 -7.48 2.07 3.90
C VAL A 37 -6.35 1.83 2.90
N GLU A 38 -5.26 1.18 3.31
CA GLU A 38 -4.16 0.87 2.41
C GLU A 38 -4.57 -0.15 1.33
N ILE A 39 -5.38 -1.15 1.66
CA ILE A 39 -5.94 -2.10 0.69
C ILE A 39 -6.79 -1.35 -0.35
N GLU A 40 -7.68 -0.45 0.07
CA GLU A 40 -8.51 0.34 -0.85
C GLU A 40 -7.67 1.20 -1.80
N ARG A 41 -6.60 1.81 -1.29
CA ARG A 41 -5.65 2.59 -2.09
C ARG A 41 -4.95 1.72 -3.13
N LEU A 42 -4.45 0.55 -2.72
CA LEU A 42 -3.77 -0.41 -3.60
C LEU A 42 -4.72 -0.98 -4.67
N ASP A 43 -5.96 -1.29 -4.31
CA ASP A 43 -6.96 -1.77 -5.27
C ASP A 43 -7.34 -0.68 -6.27
N SER A 44 -7.45 0.57 -5.84
CA SER A 44 -7.70 1.71 -6.73
C SER A 44 -6.55 1.89 -7.75
N GLU A 45 -5.30 1.84 -7.29
CA GLU A 45 -4.12 1.89 -8.16
C GLU A 45 -4.05 0.69 -9.11
N ARG A 46 -4.37 -0.51 -8.63
CA ARG A 46 -4.43 -1.73 -9.46
C ARG A 46 -5.46 -1.59 -10.57
N GLN A 47 -6.65 -1.09 -10.23
CA GLN A 47 -7.72 -0.84 -11.21
C GLN A 47 -7.28 0.20 -12.24
N ALA A 48 -6.71 1.34 -11.83
CA ALA A 48 -6.22 2.37 -12.73
C ALA A 48 -5.16 1.81 -13.71
N LYS A 49 -4.19 1.04 -13.21
CA LYS A 49 -3.15 0.40 -14.06
C LYS A 49 -3.72 -0.68 -14.98
N THR A 50 -4.73 -1.42 -14.55
CA THR A 50 -5.37 -2.46 -15.36
C THR A 50 -6.26 -1.84 -16.45
N ALA A 51 -7.00 -0.78 -16.14
CA ALA A 51 -7.78 -0.01 -17.11
C ALA A 51 -6.88 0.63 -18.17
N SER A 52 -5.74 1.20 -17.75
CA SER A 52 -4.73 1.73 -18.68
C SER A 52 -4.15 0.64 -19.58
N ARG A 53 -3.88 -0.56 -19.06
CA ARG A 53 -3.42 -1.72 -19.85
C ARG A 53 -4.49 -2.21 -20.84
N GLY A 54 -5.74 -2.35 -20.42
CA GLY A 54 -6.83 -2.77 -21.30
C GLY A 54 -7.11 -1.77 -22.43
N ALA A 55 -6.99 -0.47 -22.16
CA ALA A 55 -7.10 0.57 -23.18
C ALA A 55 -5.95 0.53 -24.20
N ALA A 56 -4.73 0.21 -23.74
CA ALA A 56 -3.56 0.06 -24.62
C ALA A 56 -3.64 -1.20 -25.50
N GLU A 57 -4.15 -2.32 -24.96
CA GLU A 57 -4.32 -3.56 -25.73
C GLU A 57 -5.40 -3.44 -26.82
N GLY A 58 -6.45 -2.65 -26.60
CA GLY A 58 -7.47 -2.35 -27.60
C GLY A 58 -6.93 -1.58 -28.80
N PHE A 59 -5.97 -0.66 -28.58
CA PHE A 59 -5.34 0.12 -29.64
C PHE A 59 -4.39 -0.71 -30.51
N PHE A 60 -3.79 -1.77 -29.97
CA PHE A 60 -2.87 -2.65 -30.71
C PHE A 60 -3.59 -3.72 -31.56
N ARG A 61 -4.86 -4.04 -31.30
CA ARG A 61 -5.65 -5.02 -32.09
C ARG A 61 -6.45 -4.40 -33.24
N GLN A 62 -6.46 -3.07 -33.39
CA GLN A 62 -7.13 -2.37 -34.49
C GLN A 62 -6.20 -2.08 -35.69
N LYS A 63 -5.08 -2.81 -35.84
CA LYS A 63 -4.31 -2.83 -37.09
C LYS A 63 -4.54 -4.13 -37.85
#